data_AF-A0A8T3RST7-F1
#
_entry.id   AF-A0A8T3RST7-F1
#
_cell.length_a   1.000
_cell.length_b   1.000
_cell.length_c   1.000
_cell.angle_alpha   90.00
_cell.angle_beta   90.00
_cell.angle_gamma   90.00
#
_symmetry.space_group_name_H-M   'P 1'
#
loop_
_entity.id
_entity.type
_entity.pdbx_description
1 polymer ?
#
loop_
_entity_poly.entity_id
_entity_poly.type
_entity_poly.pdbx_seq_one_letter_code
_entity_poly.pdbx_strand_id
1 'polypeptide(L)'
;MGVDFQGLRRLADSPAVRRDAAAIREAHAGRRLILGVDRLDYSKGLLEKLAAIEALFERHPEHRGKVEFLQIAVPSRTDVVDYQQLKRQVDESVGRINGRFSEAGWSPVQYCYRCFTLEELVAHYRAADVALVAPRRDGMNLVSKEYVACRTGGRGVLVLSEFAGSADELSGGALLVNPFDIQALAGAIHAGLEMPAAERLRRMRSMRAVISNYDIHSWVAEILATVVESGRYRSARLPAAQRAIAVPTFIEAAV
;
A
#
# COMPACT_ATOMS: atom_id res chain seq x y z
N MET A 1 6.20 -6.76 -11.14
CA MET A 1 4.80 -7.19 -10.91
C MET A 1 3.94 -5.96 -10.65
N GLY A 2 2.86 -5.79 -11.41
CA GLY A 2 1.90 -4.68 -11.29
C GLY A 2 0.59 -5.09 -10.63
N VAL A 3 -0.40 -4.20 -10.67
CA VAL A 3 -1.79 -4.46 -10.24
C VAL A 3 -2.72 -4.37 -11.46
N ASP A 4 -3.96 -4.87 -11.39
CA ASP A 4 -4.98 -4.55 -12.39
C ASP A 4 -5.41 -3.09 -12.24
N PHE A 5 -4.64 -2.19 -12.86
CA PHE A 5 -4.85 -0.75 -12.77
C PHE A 5 -6.23 -0.34 -13.29
N GLN A 6 -6.69 -0.94 -14.38
CA GLN A 6 -7.98 -0.59 -14.98
C GLN A 6 -9.15 -1.10 -14.15
N GLY A 7 -9.06 -2.33 -13.63
CA GLY A 7 -10.04 -2.89 -12.70
C GLY A 7 -10.17 -2.06 -11.43
N LEU A 8 -9.05 -1.74 -10.78
CA LEU A 8 -9.03 -0.91 -9.58
C LEU A 8 -9.57 0.50 -9.84
N ARG A 9 -9.21 1.12 -10.98
CA ARG A 9 -9.76 2.42 -11.38
C ARG A 9 -11.28 2.38 -11.52
N ARG A 10 -11.80 1.39 -12.26
CA ARG A 10 -13.26 1.22 -12.45
C ARG A 10 -13.97 0.97 -11.12
N LEU A 11 -13.40 0.11 -10.27
CA LEU A 11 -13.97 -0.19 -8.96
C LEU A 11 -13.99 1.06 -8.07
N ALA A 12 -12.90 1.82 -8.05
CA ALA A 12 -12.79 3.06 -7.30
C ALA A 12 -13.81 4.12 -7.75
N ASP A 13 -14.15 4.18 -9.04
CA ASP A 13 -15.14 5.11 -9.57
C ASP A 13 -16.59 4.58 -9.50
N SER A 14 -16.80 3.35 -9.04
CA SER A 14 -18.14 2.78 -8.90
C SER A 14 -19.01 3.57 -7.91
N PRO A 15 -20.33 3.68 -8.13
CA PRO A 15 -21.22 4.41 -7.23
C PRO A 15 -21.24 3.85 -5.79
N ALA A 16 -21.11 2.53 -5.63
CA ALA A 16 -21.06 1.89 -4.32
C ALA A 16 -19.82 2.36 -3.53
N VAL A 17 -18.63 2.16 -4.09
CA VAL A 17 -17.36 2.54 -3.45
C VAL A 17 -17.27 4.05 -3.20
N ARG A 18 -17.83 4.89 -4.09
CA ARG A 18 -17.90 6.34 -3.85
C ARG A 18 -18.77 6.70 -2.66
N ARG A 19 -19.90 6.01 -2.45
CA ARG A 19 -20.76 6.19 -1.27
C ARG A 19 -20.04 5.72 -0.02
N ASP A 20 -19.41 4.55 -0.06
CA ASP A 20 -18.69 3.99 1.09
C ASP A 20 -17.51 4.88 1.50
N ALA A 21 -16.74 5.39 0.54
CA ALA A 21 -15.66 6.34 0.80
C ALA A 21 -16.18 7.65 1.44
N ALA A 22 -17.36 8.13 1.04
CA ALA A 22 -17.98 9.31 1.64
C ALA A 22 -18.45 9.02 3.08
N ALA A 23 -19.06 7.85 3.31
CA ALA A 23 -19.47 7.41 4.65
C ALA A 23 -18.28 7.25 5.59
N ILE A 24 -17.14 6.72 5.12
CA ILE A 24 -15.90 6.66 5.89
C ILE A 24 -15.45 8.08 6.29
N ARG A 25 -15.43 9.02 5.34
CA ARG A 25 -15.06 10.43 5.61
C ARG A 25 -15.96 11.10 6.64
N GLU A 26 -17.26 10.80 6.61
CA GLU A 26 -18.24 11.30 7.57
C GLU A 26 -18.05 10.67 8.95
N ALA A 27 -17.80 9.36 9.03
CA ALA A 27 -17.51 8.66 10.29
C ALA A 27 -16.28 9.21 11.02
N HIS A 28 -15.30 9.71 10.26
CA HIS A 28 -14.12 10.38 10.79
C HIS A 28 -14.30 11.90 10.98
N ALA A 29 -15.55 12.39 10.97
CA ALA A 29 -15.92 13.80 11.19
C ALA A 29 -15.14 14.80 10.31
N GLY A 30 -14.78 14.40 9.09
CA GLY A 30 -14.01 15.24 8.16
C GLY A 30 -12.53 15.44 8.52
N ARG A 31 -12.02 14.79 9.57
CA ARG A 31 -10.60 14.82 9.93
C ARG A 31 -9.72 14.29 8.80
N ARG A 32 -8.44 14.68 8.82
CA ARG A 32 -7.45 14.17 7.86
C ARG A 32 -7.08 12.73 8.21
N LEU A 33 -7.07 11.87 7.22
CA LEU A 33 -6.87 10.43 7.41
C LEU A 33 -5.52 9.96 6.88
N ILE A 34 -4.72 9.37 7.76
CA ILE A 34 -3.54 8.58 7.40
C ILE A 34 -3.95 7.11 7.43
N LEU A 35 -3.63 6.38 6.36
CA LEU A 35 -4.02 4.97 6.22
C LEU A 35 -2.78 4.08 6.10
N GLY A 36 -2.70 3.07 6.97
CA GLY A 36 -1.82 1.91 6.83
C GLY A 36 -2.65 0.66 6.56
N VAL A 37 -2.27 -0.15 5.57
CA VAL A 37 -2.91 -1.43 5.25
C VAL A 37 -1.83 -2.48 5.08
N ASP A 38 -1.76 -3.43 6.01
CA ASP A 38 -0.72 -4.45 6.00
C ASP A 38 -1.24 -5.75 6.59
N ARG A 39 -0.59 -6.86 6.25
CA ARG A 39 -0.68 -8.05 7.10
C ARG A 39 0.04 -7.77 8.41
N LEU A 40 -0.41 -8.37 9.49
CA LEU A 40 0.33 -8.38 10.75
C LEU A 40 1.60 -9.22 10.54
N ASP A 41 2.70 -8.58 10.15
CA ASP A 41 3.96 -9.20 9.78
C ASP A 41 5.13 -8.27 10.10
N TYR A 42 6.22 -8.81 10.65
CA TYR A 42 7.37 -8.02 11.12
C TYR A 42 8.09 -7.26 9.99
N SER A 43 7.95 -7.70 8.74
CA SER A 43 8.52 -7.00 7.58
C SER A 43 7.80 -5.69 7.26
N LYS A 44 6.56 -5.51 7.73
CA LYS A 44 5.67 -4.42 7.34
C LYS A 44 5.81 -3.14 8.16
N GLY A 45 6.71 -3.13 9.14
CA GLY A 45 7.08 -1.93 9.88
C GLY A 45 5.93 -1.30 10.68
N LEU A 46 5.05 -2.13 11.28
CA LEU A 46 3.89 -1.62 12.02
C LEU A 46 4.31 -0.78 13.24
N LEU A 47 5.35 -1.21 13.95
CA LEU A 47 5.85 -0.49 15.12
C LEU A 47 6.50 0.83 14.75
N GLU A 48 7.23 0.88 13.63
CA GLU A 48 7.83 2.10 13.09
C GLU A 48 6.76 3.12 12.71
N LYS A 49 5.69 2.67 12.05
CA LYS A 49 4.56 3.54 11.71
C LYS A 49 3.92 4.13 12.97
N LEU A 50 3.66 3.31 13.99
CA LEU A 50 3.09 3.77 15.25
C LEU A 50 4.03 4.76 15.98
N ALA A 51 5.33 4.48 16.02
CA ALA A 51 6.33 5.37 16.59
C ALA A 51 6.41 6.71 15.83
N ALA A 52 6.28 6.70 14.51
CA ALA A 52 6.26 7.93 13.70
C ALA A 52 4.98 8.73 13.89
N ILE A 53 3.84 8.08 14.10
CA ILE A 53 2.57 8.75 14.44
C ILE A 53 2.67 9.40 15.82
N GLU A 54 3.27 8.73 16.80
CA GLU A 54 3.56 9.35 18.08
C GLU A 54 4.47 10.58 17.93
N ALA A 55 5.60 10.43 17.25
CA ALA A 55 6.54 11.53 17.01
C ALA A 55 5.91 12.69 16.23
N LEU A 56 4.99 12.41 15.30
CA LEU A 56 4.19 13.42 14.61
C LEU A 56 3.39 14.25 15.62
N PHE A 57 2.63 13.61 16.50
CA PHE A 57 1.80 14.33 17.47
C PHE A 57 2.62 15.05 18.54
N GLU A 58 3.82 14.58 18.87
CA GLU A 58 4.76 15.28 19.76
C GLU A 58 5.28 16.58 19.13
N ARG A 59 5.75 16.50 17.88
CA ARG A 59 6.44 17.59 17.18
C ARG A 59 5.49 18.57 16.50
N HIS A 60 4.32 18.10 16.11
CA HIS A 60 3.30 18.84 15.37
C HIS A 60 1.96 18.79 16.12
N PRO A 61 1.86 19.44 17.30
CA PRO A 61 0.64 19.45 18.09
C PRO A 61 -0.57 20.04 17.34
N GLU A 62 -0.36 20.83 16.29
CA GLU A 62 -1.40 21.36 15.40
C GLU A 62 -2.25 20.30 14.70
N HIS A 63 -1.76 19.05 14.63
CA HIS A 63 -2.46 17.90 14.07
C HIS A 63 -3.37 17.18 15.08
N ARG A 64 -3.20 17.41 16.39
CA ARG A 64 -4.04 16.79 17.42
C ARG A 64 -5.49 17.24 17.27
N GLY A 65 -6.44 16.33 17.44
CA GLY A 65 -7.88 16.55 17.18
C GLY A 65 -8.29 16.63 15.69
N LYS A 66 -7.32 16.77 14.76
CA LYS A 66 -7.57 17.04 13.33
C LYS A 66 -7.12 15.92 12.41
N VAL A 67 -6.21 15.06 12.86
CA VAL A 67 -5.62 13.96 12.10
C VAL A 67 -5.87 12.66 12.85
N GLU A 68 -6.20 11.60 12.11
CA GLU A 68 -6.32 10.24 12.65
C GLU A 68 -5.49 9.28 11.79
N PHE A 69 -4.88 8.30 12.45
CA PHE A 69 -4.20 7.19 11.81
C PHE A 69 -5.06 5.93 11.89
N LEU A 70 -5.50 5.43 10.73
CA LEU A 70 -6.19 4.15 10.59
C LEU A 70 -5.20 3.09 10.13
N GLN A 71 -4.92 2.10 10.99
CA GLN A 71 -4.16 0.91 10.64
C GLN A 71 -5.09 -0.30 10.50
N ILE A 72 -5.21 -0.80 9.28
CA ILE A 72 -5.82 -2.10 8.99
C ILE A 72 -4.71 -3.15 9.04
N ALA A 73 -4.82 -4.10 9.97
CA ALA A 73 -3.89 -5.20 10.13
C ALA A 73 -4.61 -6.54 9.87
N VAL A 74 -4.29 -7.16 8.73
CA VAL A 74 -4.88 -8.45 8.36
C VAL A 74 -4.19 -9.57 9.16
N PRO A 75 -4.95 -10.43 9.88
CA PRO A 75 -4.40 -11.58 10.59
C PRO A 75 -3.52 -12.45 9.68
N SER A 76 -2.36 -12.85 10.17
CA SER A 76 -1.41 -13.69 9.43
C SER A 76 -0.62 -14.56 10.41
N ARG A 77 -0.48 -15.85 10.08
CA ARG A 77 0.37 -16.81 10.84
C ARG A 77 0.12 -16.76 12.36
N THR A 78 -1.14 -16.80 12.76
CA THR A 78 -1.60 -16.61 14.15
C THR A 78 -1.03 -17.61 15.15
N ASP A 79 -0.62 -18.78 14.68
CA ASP A 79 -0.10 -19.85 15.52
C ASP A 79 1.43 -19.75 15.74
N VAL A 80 2.08 -18.76 15.11
CA VAL A 80 3.52 -18.53 15.25
C VAL A 80 3.78 -17.53 16.38
N VAL A 81 4.61 -17.92 17.35
CA VAL A 81 4.92 -17.13 18.55
C VAL A 81 5.38 -15.71 18.23
N ASP A 82 6.28 -15.54 17.26
CA ASP A 82 6.78 -14.21 16.87
C ASP A 82 5.66 -13.28 16.36
N TYR A 83 4.64 -13.83 15.69
CA TYR A 83 3.49 -13.06 15.21
C TYR A 83 2.56 -12.67 16.35
N GLN A 84 2.40 -13.54 17.36
CA GLN A 84 1.65 -13.23 18.58
C GLN A 84 2.35 -12.13 19.40
N GLN A 85 3.68 -12.19 19.50
CA GLN A 85 4.48 -11.16 20.15
C GLN A 85 4.37 -9.82 19.43
N LEU A 86 4.48 -9.82 18.10
CA LEU A 86 4.28 -8.62 17.30
C LEU A 86 2.88 -8.03 17.52
N LYS A 87 1.84 -8.87 17.51
CA LYS A 87 0.47 -8.42 17.79
C LYS A 87 0.39 -7.69 19.14
N ARG A 88 0.94 -8.32 20.18
CA ARG A 88 0.96 -7.75 21.54
C ARG A 88 1.67 -6.40 21.56
N GLN A 89 2.84 -6.28 20.94
CA GLN A 89 3.59 -5.03 20.87
C GLN A 89 2.83 -3.92 20.11
N VAL A 90 2.11 -4.28 19.04
CA VAL A 90 1.25 -3.37 18.30
C VAL A 90 0.09 -2.91 19.18
N ASP A 91 -0.62 -3.83 19.84
CA ASP A 91 -1.76 -3.52 20.73
C ASP A 91 -1.32 -2.60 21.89
N GLU A 92 -0.19 -2.91 22.53
CA GLU A 92 0.42 -2.10 23.60
C GLU A 92 0.78 -0.70 23.10
N SER A 93 1.37 -0.59 21.90
CA SER A 93 1.74 0.69 21.29
C SER A 93 0.52 1.54 20.96
N VAL A 94 -0.53 0.93 20.38
CA VAL A 94 -1.81 1.61 20.11
C VAL A 94 -2.42 2.13 21.40
N GLY A 95 -2.48 1.28 22.44
CA GLY A 95 -3.02 1.66 23.75
C GLY A 95 -2.24 2.80 24.39
N ARG A 96 -0.90 2.76 24.32
CA ARG A 96 -0.02 3.81 24.84
C ARG A 96 -0.21 5.15 24.12
N ILE A 97 -0.27 5.15 22.79
CA ILE A 97 -0.46 6.37 21.99
C ILE A 97 -1.84 6.97 22.26
N ASN A 98 -2.89 6.16 22.20
CA ASN A 98 -4.25 6.62 22.48
C ASN A 98 -4.39 7.11 23.93
N GLY A 99 -3.82 6.41 24.91
CA GLY A 99 -3.85 6.85 26.31
C GLY A 99 -3.15 8.19 26.56
N ARG A 100 -2.15 8.52 25.75
CA ARG A 100 -1.37 9.76 25.87
C ARG A 100 -1.98 10.95 25.16
N PHE A 101 -2.61 10.75 23.99
CA PHE A 101 -3.05 11.85 23.14
C PHE A 101 -4.55 11.93 22.90
N SER A 102 -5.35 10.91 23.23
CA SER A 102 -6.80 10.96 23.01
C SER A 102 -7.46 12.12 23.78
N GLU A 103 -8.47 12.71 23.15
CA GLU A 103 -9.31 13.75 23.72
C GLU A 103 -10.78 13.34 23.58
N ALA A 104 -11.70 14.06 24.22
CA ALA A 104 -13.13 13.74 24.13
C ALA A 104 -13.60 13.74 22.66
N GLY A 105 -14.03 12.58 22.16
CA GLY A 105 -14.51 12.42 20.79
C GLY A 105 -13.42 12.31 19.71
N TRP A 106 -12.14 12.15 20.10
CA TRP A 106 -11.02 11.94 19.18
C TRP A 106 -10.04 10.89 19.70
N SER A 107 -9.75 9.89 18.87
CA SER A 107 -8.71 8.90 19.12
C SER A 107 -7.67 8.99 17.99
N PRO A 108 -6.38 9.21 18.30
CA PRO A 108 -5.35 9.43 17.31
C PRO A 108 -5.09 8.19 16.45
N VAL A 109 -5.23 6.99 17.02
CA VAL A 109 -5.02 5.72 16.32
C VAL A 109 -6.29 4.87 16.36
N GLN A 110 -6.76 4.50 15.16
CA GLN A 110 -7.80 3.51 14.92
C GLN A 110 -7.13 2.24 14.40
N TYR A 111 -7.26 1.14 15.13
CA TYR A 111 -6.62 -0.13 14.79
C TYR A 111 -7.66 -1.22 14.53
N CYS A 112 -7.64 -1.79 13.32
CA CYS A 112 -8.56 -2.84 12.90
C CYS A 112 -7.81 -4.13 12.62
N TYR A 113 -7.97 -5.14 13.49
CA TYR A 113 -7.41 -6.47 13.31
C TYR A 113 -8.44 -7.42 12.65
N ARG A 114 -8.67 -7.26 11.34
CA ARG A 114 -9.61 -8.08 10.56
C ARG A 114 -9.29 -8.05 9.07
N CYS A 115 -9.88 -8.97 8.32
CA CYS A 115 -9.87 -8.94 6.86
C CYS A 115 -10.90 -7.94 6.33
N PHE A 116 -10.59 -7.32 5.20
CA PHE A 116 -11.47 -6.44 4.45
C PHE A 116 -11.62 -6.99 3.03
N THR A 117 -12.79 -6.81 2.40
CA THR A 117 -12.93 -7.10 0.97
C THR A 117 -12.18 -6.06 0.14
N LEU A 118 -11.99 -6.36 -1.14
CA LEU A 118 -11.33 -5.42 -2.06
C LEU A 118 -12.13 -4.10 -2.15
N GLU A 119 -13.45 -4.17 -2.22
CA GLU A 119 -14.34 -3.01 -2.28
C GLU A 119 -14.18 -2.11 -1.04
N GLU A 120 -14.15 -2.71 0.15
CA GLU A 120 -13.96 -1.97 1.39
C GLU A 120 -12.56 -1.29 1.43
N LEU A 121 -11.50 -2.01 1.03
CA LEU A 121 -10.15 -1.45 0.95
C LEU A 121 -10.07 -0.28 -0.03
N VAL A 122 -10.68 -0.42 -1.22
CA VAL A 122 -10.71 0.65 -2.22
C VAL A 122 -11.46 1.88 -1.68
N ALA A 123 -12.54 1.69 -0.92
CA ALA A 123 -13.24 2.78 -0.27
C ALA A 123 -12.31 3.53 0.73
N HIS A 124 -11.55 2.79 1.54
CA HIS A 124 -10.54 3.37 2.44
C HIS A 124 -9.41 4.08 1.68
N TYR A 125 -8.88 3.50 0.60
CA TYR A 125 -7.86 4.14 -0.23
C TYR A 125 -8.33 5.48 -0.79
N ARG A 126 -9.61 5.58 -1.19
CA ARG A 126 -10.19 6.84 -1.68
C ARG A 126 -10.39 7.87 -0.57
N ALA A 127 -10.78 7.44 0.62
CA ALA A 127 -11.07 8.30 1.76
C ALA A 127 -9.81 8.86 2.43
N ALA A 128 -8.68 8.13 2.38
CA ALA A 128 -7.44 8.53 3.01
C ALA A 128 -6.82 9.78 2.37
N ASP A 129 -6.21 10.67 3.16
CA ASP A 129 -5.42 11.80 2.67
C ASP A 129 -3.96 11.41 2.44
N VAL A 130 -3.41 10.56 3.31
CA VAL A 130 -2.05 10.02 3.22
C VAL A 130 -2.10 8.50 3.32
N ALA A 131 -1.44 7.79 2.41
CA ALA A 131 -1.13 6.37 2.59
C ALA A 131 0.29 6.24 3.16
N LEU A 132 0.43 5.45 4.22
CA LEU A 132 1.67 5.20 4.93
C LEU A 132 2.10 3.75 4.71
N VAL A 133 3.00 3.56 3.74
CA VAL A 133 3.55 2.25 3.37
C VAL A 133 5.02 2.23 3.77
N ALA A 134 5.31 1.80 5.01
CA ALA A 134 6.66 1.86 5.58
C ALA A 134 7.23 0.48 5.97
N PRO A 135 7.26 -0.52 5.06
CA PRO A 135 7.86 -1.81 5.37
C PRO A 135 9.37 -1.69 5.60
N ARG A 136 9.91 -2.49 6.54
CA ARG A 136 11.35 -2.65 6.77
C ARG A 136 12.05 -3.24 5.54
N ARG A 137 11.38 -4.18 4.85
CA ARG A 137 11.82 -4.77 3.59
C ARG A 137 10.63 -5.42 2.89
N ASP A 138 10.45 -5.16 1.60
CA ASP A 138 9.35 -5.73 0.83
C ASP A 138 9.76 -5.93 -0.63
N GLY A 139 9.64 -7.16 -1.15
CA GLY A 139 10.04 -7.44 -2.53
C GLY A 139 9.24 -6.63 -3.55
N MET A 140 7.94 -6.48 -3.31
CA MET A 140 7.06 -5.56 -4.02
C MET A 140 5.89 -5.24 -3.10
N ASN A 141 5.49 -3.97 -3.03
CA ASN A 141 4.35 -3.57 -2.20
C ASN A 141 3.14 -3.20 -3.08
N LEU A 142 2.21 -4.14 -3.26
CA LEU A 142 1.02 -3.92 -4.10
C LEU A 142 0.05 -2.92 -3.48
N VAL A 143 -0.06 -2.84 -2.14
CA VAL A 143 -0.88 -1.84 -1.44
C VAL A 143 -0.53 -0.42 -1.88
N SER A 144 0.76 -0.11 -2.04
CA SER A 144 1.20 1.19 -2.55
C SER A 144 0.68 1.48 -3.97
N LYS A 145 0.69 0.48 -4.86
CA LYS A 145 0.18 0.60 -6.24
C LYS A 145 -1.34 0.65 -6.28
N GLU A 146 -2.01 -0.14 -5.45
CA GLU A 146 -3.47 -0.13 -5.30
C GLU A 146 -3.96 1.24 -4.86
N TYR A 147 -3.34 1.81 -3.82
CA TYR A 147 -3.67 3.17 -3.38
C TYR A 147 -3.57 4.17 -4.53
N VAL A 148 -2.43 4.21 -5.22
CA VAL A 148 -2.19 5.12 -6.36
C VAL A 148 -3.23 4.88 -7.48
N ALA A 149 -3.56 3.63 -7.79
CA ALA A 149 -4.57 3.27 -8.79
C ALA A 149 -5.98 3.77 -8.41
N CYS A 150 -6.33 3.74 -7.13
CA CYS A 150 -7.65 4.12 -6.62
C CYS A 150 -7.83 5.65 -6.48
N ARG A 151 -6.76 6.45 -6.47
CA ARG A 151 -6.82 7.92 -6.41
C ARG A 151 -7.15 8.57 -7.76
N THR A 152 -8.34 8.28 -8.29
CA THR A 152 -8.79 8.73 -9.63
C THR A 152 -8.92 10.25 -9.75
N GLY A 153 -9.27 10.94 -8.67
CA GLY A 153 -9.28 12.40 -8.59
C GLY A 153 -7.90 13.05 -8.44
N GLY A 154 -6.81 12.27 -8.43
CA GLY A 154 -5.43 12.76 -8.29
C GLY A 154 -5.11 13.37 -6.92
N ARG A 155 -5.99 13.20 -5.93
CA ARG A 155 -5.81 13.67 -4.56
C ARG A 155 -5.06 12.61 -3.74
N GLY A 156 -4.39 13.04 -2.69
CA GLY A 156 -3.66 12.16 -1.76
C GLY A 156 -2.15 12.20 -1.90
N VAL A 157 -1.48 11.65 -0.88
CA VAL A 157 -0.02 11.51 -0.82
C VAL A 157 0.34 10.09 -0.43
N LEU A 158 1.37 9.55 -1.06
CA LEU A 158 1.96 8.27 -0.69
C LEU A 158 3.29 8.53 0.02
N VAL A 159 3.40 8.12 1.28
CA VAL A 159 4.66 7.97 2.01
C VAL A 159 5.10 6.52 1.86
N LEU A 160 6.30 6.29 1.33
CA LEU A 160 6.75 4.97 0.90
C LEU A 160 8.17 4.68 1.40
N SER A 161 8.35 3.50 1.99
CA SER A 161 9.68 2.98 2.34
C SER A 161 10.56 2.84 1.10
N GLU A 162 11.79 3.32 1.17
CA GLU A 162 12.82 3.06 0.15
C GLU A 162 13.17 1.56 0.02
N PHE A 163 12.83 0.74 1.02
CA PHE A 163 13.06 -0.70 1.02
C PHE A 163 11.90 -1.54 0.45
N ALA A 164 10.89 -0.90 -0.14
CA ALA A 164 9.87 -1.57 -0.91
C ALA A 164 10.26 -1.57 -2.39
N GLY A 165 10.15 -2.71 -3.08
CA GLY A 165 10.44 -2.76 -4.53
C GLY A 165 9.53 -1.86 -5.38
N SER A 166 8.39 -1.39 -4.85
CA SER A 166 7.57 -0.38 -5.53
C SER A 166 8.18 1.02 -5.47
N ALA A 167 9.18 1.28 -4.62
CA ALA A 167 9.86 2.57 -4.52
C ALA A 167 10.58 2.94 -5.82
N ASP A 168 11.21 1.96 -6.49
CA ASP A 168 11.89 2.17 -7.77
C ASP A 168 10.94 2.74 -8.83
N GLU A 169 9.70 2.23 -8.86
CA GLU A 169 8.67 2.66 -9.81
C GLU A 169 7.95 3.96 -9.37
N LEU A 170 7.73 4.14 -8.06
CA LEU A 170 6.89 5.22 -7.52
C LEU A 170 7.69 6.44 -7.02
N SER A 171 9.01 6.40 -7.07
CA SER A 171 9.93 7.46 -6.64
C SER A 171 9.66 8.84 -7.25
N GLY A 172 9.15 8.89 -8.49
CA GLY A 172 8.80 10.13 -9.19
C GLY A 172 7.65 10.94 -8.56
N GLY A 173 6.91 10.37 -7.59
CA GLY A 173 5.86 11.09 -6.87
C GLY A 173 5.77 10.81 -5.37
N ALA A 174 6.13 9.61 -4.92
CA ALA A 174 6.06 9.25 -3.50
C ALA A 174 7.02 10.08 -2.64
N LEU A 175 6.70 10.23 -1.35
CA LEU A 175 7.64 10.70 -0.34
C LEU A 175 8.42 9.48 0.14
N LEU A 176 9.61 9.28 -0.42
CA LEU A 176 10.49 8.17 -0.04
C LEU A 176 11.12 8.44 1.32
N VAL A 177 11.19 7.39 2.15
CA VAL A 177 11.72 7.50 3.50
C VAL A 177 12.33 6.19 3.96
N ASN A 178 13.35 6.30 4.82
CA ASN A 178 13.87 5.18 5.57
C ASN A 178 12.96 4.90 6.78
N PRO A 179 12.28 3.74 6.88
CA PRO A 179 11.37 3.43 7.98
C PRO A 179 12.05 3.35 9.36
N PHE A 180 13.38 3.17 9.41
CA PHE A 180 14.14 3.13 10.66
C PHE A 180 14.43 4.55 11.21
N ASP A 181 14.33 5.58 10.39
CA ASP A 181 14.38 6.98 10.83
C ASP A 181 12.97 7.47 11.16
N ILE A 182 12.58 7.27 12.42
CA ILE A 182 11.24 7.64 12.93
C ILE A 182 10.97 9.14 12.78
N GLN A 183 11.99 9.99 12.90
CA GLN A 183 11.83 11.44 12.82
C GLN A 183 11.63 11.88 11.36
N ALA A 184 12.38 11.29 10.43
CA ALA A 184 12.15 11.50 9.00
C ALA A 184 10.78 10.95 8.57
N LEU A 185 10.36 9.79 9.09
CA LEU A 185 9.04 9.22 8.82
C LEU A 185 7.90 10.13 9.29
N ALA A 186 8.00 10.66 10.52
CA ALA A 186 7.06 11.65 11.03
C ALA A 186 7.07 12.94 10.18
N GLY A 187 8.25 13.42 9.78
CA GLY A 187 8.40 14.59 8.91
C GLY A 187 7.79 14.38 7.51
N ALA A 188 7.94 13.19 6.92
CA ALA A 188 7.31 12.85 5.65
C ALA A 188 5.78 12.79 5.75
N ILE A 189 5.25 12.29 6.87
CA ILE A 189 3.81 12.30 7.15
C ILE A 189 3.30 13.75 7.28
N HIS A 190 3.98 14.59 8.06
CA HIS A 190 3.65 16.02 8.19
C HIS A 190 3.67 16.71 6.82
N ALA A 191 4.74 16.53 6.05
CA ALA A 191 4.85 17.08 4.69
C ALA A 191 3.71 16.60 3.78
N GLY A 192 3.29 15.34 3.89
CA GLY A 192 2.15 14.81 3.15
C GLY A 192 0.81 15.44 3.53
N LEU A 193 0.60 15.71 4.82
CA LEU A 193 -0.62 16.35 5.35
C LEU A 193 -0.73 17.82 4.92
N GLU A 194 0.39 18.54 4.87
CA GLU A 194 0.46 19.97 4.54
C GLU A 194 0.74 20.23 3.04
N MET A 195 0.96 19.18 2.24
CA MET A 195 1.33 19.30 0.83
C MET A 195 0.26 20.08 0.02
N PRO A 196 0.62 21.14 -0.71
CA PRO A 196 -0.34 21.91 -1.52
C PRO A 196 -1.05 21.05 -2.57
N ALA A 197 -2.32 21.39 -2.87
CA ALA A 197 -3.15 20.61 -3.78
C ALA A 197 -2.54 20.41 -5.18
N ALA A 198 -1.89 21.43 -5.73
CA ALA A 198 -1.22 21.37 -7.03
C ALA A 198 -0.06 20.36 -7.03
N GLU A 199 0.71 20.29 -5.94
CA GLU A 199 1.81 19.34 -5.80
C GLU A 199 1.31 17.91 -5.63
N ARG A 200 0.29 17.69 -4.79
CA ARG A 200 -0.36 16.37 -4.64
C ARG A 200 -0.82 15.84 -6.00
N LEU A 201 -1.50 16.69 -6.78
CA LEU A 201 -1.99 16.34 -8.11
C LEU A 201 -0.85 16.03 -9.10
N ARG A 202 0.26 16.78 -9.05
CA ARG A 202 1.43 16.52 -9.88
C ARG A 202 2.05 15.15 -9.55
N ARG A 203 2.33 14.90 -8.27
CA ARG A 203 2.95 13.65 -7.78
C ARG A 203 2.07 12.43 -8.07
N MET A 204 0.77 12.52 -7.78
CA MET A 204 -0.17 11.43 -8.02
C MET A 204 -0.31 11.12 -9.51
N ARG A 205 -0.35 12.14 -10.39
CA ARG A 205 -0.35 11.92 -11.85
C ARG A 205 0.90 11.20 -12.33
N SER A 206 2.07 11.58 -11.82
CA SER A 206 3.34 10.92 -12.16
C SER A 206 3.32 9.43 -11.81
N MET A 207 2.96 9.10 -10.57
CA MET A 207 2.88 7.71 -10.12
C MET A 207 1.85 6.90 -10.90
N ARG A 208 0.66 7.49 -11.16
CA ARG A 208 -0.41 6.84 -11.92
C ARG A 208 -0.01 6.52 -13.35
N ALA A 209 0.76 7.39 -14.00
CA ALA A 209 1.27 7.14 -15.34
C ALA A 209 2.23 5.95 -15.40
N VAL A 210 3.08 5.79 -14.38
CA VAL A 210 3.99 4.62 -14.29
C VAL A 210 3.18 3.33 -14.15
N ILE A 211 2.29 3.25 -13.17
CA ILE A 211 1.55 2.01 -12.89
C ILE A 211 0.49 1.67 -13.95
N SER A 212 0.07 2.63 -14.78
CA SER A 212 -0.83 2.37 -15.90
C SER A 212 -0.13 1.73 -17.09
N ASN A 213 1.19 1.93 -17.22
CA ASN A 213 1.96 1.42 -18.35
C ASN A 213 2.51 0.01 -18.09
N TYR A 214 2.71 -0.38 -16.84
CA TYR A 214 3.19 -1.70 -16.44
C TYR A 214 2.28 -2.34 -15.39
N ASP A 215 1.19 -2.92 -15.87
CA ASP A 215 0.17 -3.58 -15.06
C ASP A 215 0.47 -5.08 -14.84
N ILE A 216 -0.44 -5.77 -14.15
CA ILE A 216 -0.29 -7.22 -13.93
C ILE A 216 -0.27 -8.02 -15.25
N HIS A 217 -1.02 -7.60 -16.26
CA HIS A 217 -1.09 -8.28 -17.54
C HIS A 217 0.23 -8.18 -18.31
N SER A 218 0.85 -7.01 -18.27
CA SER A 218 2.17 -6.75 -18.84
C SER A 218 3.24 -7.66 -18.22
N TRP A 219 3.26 -7.75 -16.89
CA TRP A 219 4.19 -8.63 -16.18
C TRP A 219 3.97 -10.11 -16.48
N VAL A 220 2.72 -10.58 -16.51
CA VAL A 220 2.41 -11.99 -16.86
C VAL A 220 2.84 -12.32 -18.28
N ALA A 221 2.56 -11.43 -19.25
CA ALA A 221 2.93 -11.63 -20.65
C ALA A 221 4.46 -11.75 -20.82
N GLU A 222 5.22 -10.89 -20.14
CA GLU A 222 6.69 -10.90 -20.17
C GLU A 222 7.28 -12.20 -19.59
N ILE A 223 6.77 -12.64 -18.44
CA ILE A 223 7.21 -13.90 -17.82
C ILE A 223 6.88 -15.10 -18.72
N LEU A 224 5.67 -15.16 -19.28
CA LEU A 224 5.28 -16.24 -20.19
C LEU A 224 6.14 -16.25 -21.46
N ALA A 225 6.41 -15.09 -22.06
CA ALA A 225 7.30 -14.97 -23.21
C ALA A 225 8.71 -15.49 -22.89
N THR A 226 9.26 -15.09 -21.74
CA THR A 226 10.58 -15.53 -21.27
C THR A 226 10.65 -17.05 -21.05
N VAL A 227 9.61 -17.64 -20.47
CA VAL A 227 9.53 -19.10 -20.26
C VAL A 227 9.44 -19.84 -21.59
N VAL A 228 8.61 -19.36 -22.53
CA VAL A 228 8.49 -19.95 -23.87
C VAL A 228 9.82 -19.86 -24.63
N GLU A 229 10.49 -18.73 -24.58
CA GLU A 229 11.80 -18.54 -25.22
C GLU A 229 12.86 -19.47 -24.63
N SER A 230 12.90 -19.59 -23.30
CA SER A 230 13.80 -20.51 -22.59
C SER A 230 13.53 -21.99 -22.94
N GLY A 231 12.26 -22.36 -23.13
CA GLY A 231 11.85 -23.69 -23.57
C GLY A 231 12.26 -23.98 -25.03
N ARG A 232 12.11 -22.99 -25.92
CA ARG A 232 12.61 -23.06 -27.31
C ARG A 232 14.12 -23.19 -27.37
N TYR A 233 14.84 -22.46 -26.52
CA TYR A 233 16.29 -22.54 -26.42
C TYR A 233 16.78 -23.94 -25.98
N ARG A 234 16.12 -24.55 -24.99
CA ARG A 234 16.43 -25.90 -24.53
C ARG A 234 16.13 -26.97 -25.58
N SER A 235 14.98 -26.90 -26.25
CA SER A 235 14.61 -27.85 -27.31
C SER A 235 15.53 -27.78 -28.54
N ALA A 236 16.01 -26.58 -28.90
CA ALA A 236 16.99 -26.42 -29.98
C ALA A 236 18.35 -27.09 -29.69
N ARG A 237 18.74 -27.23 -28.41
CA ARG A 237 19.99 -27.90 -28.00
C ARG A 237 19.88 -29.41 -27.78
N LEU A 238 18.68 -29.99 -27.86
CA LEU A 238 18.50 -31.44 -27.80
C LEU A 238 18.95 -32.09 -29.12
N PRO A 239 19.58 -33.29 -29.08
CA PRO A 239 19.84 -34.11 -30.26
C PRO A 239 18.54 -34.35 -31.05
N ALA A 240 18.63 -34.44 -32.38
CA ALA A 240 17.46 -34.54 -33.27
C ALA A 240 16.44 -35.63 -32.85
N ALA A 241 16.92 -36.75 -32.31
CA ALA A 241 16.08 -37.85 -31.81
C ALA A 241 15.21 -37.51 -30.59
N GLN A 242 15.51 -36.44 -29.85
CA GLN A 242 14.80 -36.03 -28.64
C GLN A 242 13.95 -34.75 -28.83
N ARG A 243 14.04 -34.11 -30.00
CA ARG A 243 13.28 -32.89 -30.31
C ARG A 243 11.78 -33.15 -30.47
N ALA A 244 11.38 -34.34 -30.91
CA ALA A 244 9.98 -34.73 -31.12
C ALA A 244 9.19 -34.95 -29.82
N ILE A 245 9.86 -35.09 -28.67
CA ILE A 245 9.24 -35.39 -27.37
C ILE A 245 9.03 -34.11 -26.53
N ALA A 246 9.65 -33.00 -26.91
CA ALA A 246 9.81 -31.81 -26.06
C ALA A 246 8.92 -30.61 -26.42
N VAL A 247 7.93 -30.75 -27.31
CA VAL A 247 6.95 -29.68 -27.58
C VAL A 247 5.63 -30.09 -26.93
N PRO A 248 5.24 -29.52 -25.77
CA PRO A 248 3.88 -29.67 -25.28
C PRO A 248 2.97 -28.93 -26.25
N THR A 249 2.04 -29.66 -26.88
CA THR A 249 0.97 -29.20 -27.76
C THR A 249 -0.10 -28.39 -26.99
N PHE A 250 0.30 -27.35 -26.25
CA PHE A 250 -0.59 -26.63 -25.34
C PHE A 250 -0.84 -25.16 -25.69
N ILE A 251 -0.35 -24.64 -26.82
CA ILE A 251 -0.52 -23.22 -27.18
C ILE A 251 -1.04 -23.03 -28.61
N GLU A 252 -2.19 -23.63 -28.93
CA GLU A 252 -2.97 -23.25 -30.13
C GLU A 252 -4.38 -22.71 -29.80
N ALA A 253 -4.73 -22.51 -28.53
CA ALA A 253 -6.09 -22.08 -28.15
C ALA A 253 -6.19 -20.77 -27.34
N ALA A 254 -5.17 -19.91 -27.34
CA ALA A 254 -5.19 -18.66 -26.56
C ALA A 254 -4.51 -17.47 -27.26
N VAL A 255 -4.87 -17.22 -28.52
CA VAL A 255 -4.71 -15.91 -29.19
C VAL A 255 -6.07 -15.49 -29.73
#